data_AF-A0A7D7XD29-F1
#
_entry.id   AF-A0A7D7XD29-F1
#
_cell.length_a   1.000
_cell.length_b   1.000
_cell.length_c   1.000
_cell.angle_alpha   90.00
_cell.angle_beta   90.00
_cell.angle_gamma   90.00
#
_symmetry.space_group_name_H-M   'P 1'
#
loop_
_entity.id
_entity.type
_entity.pdbx_description
1 polymer ?
#
loop_
_entity_poly.entity_id
_entity_poly.type
_entity_poly.pdbx_seq_one_letter_code
_entity_poly.pdbx_strand_id
1 'polypeptide(L)'
;MPTADLDTAAAHHLKRQLNLRDLVLSQILTVVGSSWVGLAAGLGHAQTVVWLFAFAVFYAPMAVAVFYLNREMPLEGGLYVWARRSFGDTLGFLTAWNIWAYGLFVIAFLLFQLPSEFAFMVGPSAAWIPDNHAVVLTSLAVLLTLLTLSALRGLALGKWIHNVSGTAMMIAFALLIAAPFWAYAHHLPIHFTPFELHLPHTDPTSLALIGQIIFAASGLEYIAIMAGEAKSPSRDIGLSIIIASPIIVVMFILGTASVLAFHELMHSTINYIAPIPQTLRLAFGDSSTATLLARFVILLLQIRILGAASYIFAGVARLPMAAGWDHLIPAWFSRLHPRYRTPVNSILFAATIIAALIVLGSAGVHAAEAFNVLNNASTEFYVLAYLVLFAIPIALVLMRKPGAPRLASETWVSQDAIGNRIPLWAVLLCAVGFLSVLFTFGLNAYPFDTAASPLPFAAKILGTVLLINLLGYTFYKLRNTRPSS
;
A
#
# COMPACT_ATOMS: atom_id res chain seq x y z
N MET A 1 -5.87 -15.63 -45.41
CA MET A 1 -4.69 -15.88 -44.56
C MET A 1 -4.92 -15.23 -43.19
N PRO A 2 -5.40 -15.96 -42.18
CA PRO A 2 -5.45 -15.50 -40.80
C PRO A 2 -4.48 -16.33 -39.96
N THR A 3 -3.19 -16.00 -40.01
CA THR A 3 -2.18 -16.60 -39.13
C THR A 3 -1.29 -15.56 -38.45
N ALA A 4 -1.34 -14.29 -38.86
CA ALA A 4 -0.53 -13.22 -38.26
C ALA A 4 -1.14 -12.65 -36.95
N ASP A 5 -2.46 -12.68 -36.78
CA ASP A 5 -3.14 -12.14 -35.58
C ASP A 5 -3.17 -13.11 -34.40
N LEU A 6 -2.91 -14.39 -34.61
CA LEU A 6 -2.80 -15.38 -33.53
C LEU A 6 -1.42 -15.35 -32.86
N ASP A 7 -0.38 -14.94 -33.60
CA ASP A 7 0.99 -14.83 -33.08
C ASP A 7 1.19 -13.56 -32.23
N THR A 8 0.45 -12.48 -32.49
CA THR A 8 0.46 -11.28 -31.63
C THR A 8 -0.25 -11.52 -30.31
N ALA A 9 -1.33 -12.31 -30.29
CA ALA A 9 -2.03 -12.69 -29.05
C ALA A 9 -1.18 -13.65 -28.17
N ALA A 10 -0.40 -14.55 -28.78
CA ALA A 10 0.47 -15.49 -28.06
C ALA A 10 1.69 -14.82 -27.39
N ALA A 11 2.12 -13.64 -27.86
CA ALA A 11 3.34 -12.96 -27.41
C ALA A 11 3.23 -12.29 -26.02
N HIS A 12 2.02 -12.08 -25.49
CA HIS A 12 1.78 -11.31 -24.26
C HIS A 12 1.57 -12.13 -22.98
N HIS A 13 1.65 -13.47 -23.02
CA HIS A 13 1.36 -14.26 -21.83
C HIS A 13 2.53 -14.31 -20.83
N LEU A 14 2.38 -13.60 -19.71
CA LEU A 14 3.23 -13.75 -18.53
C LEU A 14 3.13 -15.18 -17.97
N LYS A 15 4.23 -15.69 -17.43
CA LYS A 15 4.27 -17.03 -16.84
C LYS A 15 3.48 -17.05 -15.54
N ARG A 16 2.42 -17.87 -15.48
CA ARG A 16 1.61 -18.10 -14.27
C ARG A 16 2.42 -18.83 -13.18
N GLN A 17 2.84 -18.11 -12.16
CA GLN A 17 3.74 -18.60 -11.12
C GLN A 17 3.19 -18.41 -9.70
N LEU A 18 2.19 -17.56 -9.49
CA LEU A 18 1.64 -17.27 -8.16
C LEU A 18 0.54 -18.26 -7.78
N ASN A 19 0.67 -18.85 -6.59
CA ASN A 19 -0.32 -19.71 -5.96
C ASN A 19 -1.04 -18.95 -4.82
N LEU A 20 -2.10 -19.55 -4.26
CA LEU A 20 -2.87 -18.96 -3.16
C LEU A 20 -2.01 -18.53 -1.95
N ARG A 21 -1.02 -19.32 -1.54
CA ARG A 21 -0.14 -18.97 -0.41
C ARG A 21 0.66 -17.70 -0.72
N ASP A 22 1.21 -17.62 -1.94
CA ASP A 22 1.96 -16.45 -2.39
C ASP A 22 1.06 -15.20 -2.33
N LEU A 23 -0.20 -15.35 -2.74
CA LEU A 23 -1.18 -14.26 -2.74
C LEU A 23 -1.55 -13.83 -1.31
N VAL A 24 -1.83 -14.77 -0.40
CA VAL A 24 -2.14 -14.47 1.01
C VAL A 24 -0.98 -13.72 1.67
N LEU A 25 0.25 -14.20 1.50
CA LEU A 25 1.43 -13.54 2.08
C LEU A 25 1.64 -12.16 1.47
N SER A 26 1.40 -11.98 0.17
CA SER A 26 1.52 -10.69 -0.50
C SER A 26 0.45 -9.70 -0.04
N GLN A 27 -0.79 -10.14 0.20
CA GLN A 27 -1.84 -9.28 0.77
C GLN A 27 -1.46 -8.78 2.16
N ILE A 28 -1.03 -9.68 3.04
CA ILE A 28 -0.59 -9.32 4.40
C ILE A 28 0.61 -8.36 4.34
N LEU A 29 1.58 -8.66 3.48
CA LEU A 29 2.78 -7.83 3.29
C LEU A 29 2.46 -6.41 2.81
N THR A 30 1.47 -6.28 1.93
CA THR A 30 1.09 -4.98 1.32
C THR A 30 0.25 -4.14 2.27
N VAL A 31 -0.73 -4.76 2.95
CA VAL A 31 -1.69 -4.05 3.79
C VAL A 31 -1.11 -3.73 5.17
N VAL A 32 -0.42 -4.68 5.81
CA VAL A 32 0.04 -4.46 7.20
C VAL A 32 1.32 -3.61 7.20
N GLY A 33 1.27 -2.48 7.91
CA GLY A 33 2.39 -1.55 8.09
C GLY A 33 2.71 -1.29 9.56
N SER A 34 3.99 -1.28 9.91
CA SER A 34 4.47 -1.02 11.28
C SER A 34 4.11 0.38 11.76
N SER A 35 4.23 1.39 10.91
CA SER A 35 3.92 2.79 11.25
C SER A 35 2.45 3.00 11.63
N TRP A 36 1.52 2.31 10.98
CA TRP A 36 0.08 2.42 11.26
C TRP A 36 -0.28 1.95 12.67
N VAL A 37 0.42 0.92 13.15
CA VAL A 37 0.29 0.42 14.52
C VAL A 37 0.75 1.48 15.53
N GLY A 38 1.84 2.19 15.24
CA GLY A 38 2.31 3.30 16.07
C GLY A 38 1.35 4.50 16.08
N LEU A 39 0.85 4.90 14.90
CA LEU A 39 -0.13 5.98 14.76
C LEU A 39 -1.42 5.67 15.54
N ALA A 40 -1.92 4.44 15.43
CA ALA A 40 -3.08 3.98 16.19
C ALA A 40 -2.82 3.92 17.70
N ALA A 41 -1.62 3.55 18.13
CA ALA A 41 -1.25 3.59 19.54
C ALA A 41 -1.23 5.03 20.10
N GLY A 42 -1.03 6.03 19.24
CA GLY A 42 -1.18 7.46 19.59
C GLY A 42 -2.59 7.87 20.02
N LEU A 43 -3.62 7.09 19.66
CA LEU A 43 -5.00 7.27 20.12
C LEU A 43 -5.29 6.61 21.48
N GLY A 44 -4.28 5.98 22.09
CA GLY A 44 -4.42 5.25 23.34
C GLY A 44 -5.47 4.14 23.24
N HIS A 45 -6.26 3.99 24.31
CA HIS A 45 -7.26 2.92 24.42
C HIS A 45 -8.44 3.05 23.44
N ALA A 46 -8.56 4.16 22.70
CA ALA A 46 -9.54 4.30 21.62
C ALA A 46 -9.17 3.52 20.35
N GLN A 47 -7.92 3.03 20.24
CA GLN A 47 -7.41 2.35 19.06
C GLN A 47 -8.29 1.18 18.58
N THR A 48 -8.86 0.40 19.51
CA THR A 48 -9.70 -0.75 19.18
C THR A 48 -10.97 -0.31 18.45
N VAL A 49 -11.65 0.71 18.97
CA VAL A 49 -12.87 1.27 18.36
C VAL A 49 -12.56 1.86 16.98
N VAL A 50 -11.44 2.58 16.86
CA VAL A 50 -11.05 3.22 15.61
C VAL A 50 -10.65 2.19 14.55
N TRP A 51 -9.93 1.12 14.91
CA TRP A 51 -9.65 0.02 13.98
C TRP A 51 -10.92 -0.70 13.55
N LEU A 52 -11.82 -1.04 14.48
CA LEU A 52 -13.09 -1.68 14.15
C LEU A 52 -13.93 -0.79 13.22
N PHE A 53 -13.96 0.52 13.49
CA PHE A 53 -14.62 1.49 12.62
C PHE A 53 -13.98 1.53 11.23
N ALA A 54 -12.65 1.67 11.13
CA ALA A 54 -11.90 1.63 9.87
C ALA A 54 -12.18 0.34 9.08
N PHE A 55 -12.22 -0.82 9.77
CA PHE A 55 -12.53 -2.08 9.13
C PHE A 55 -13.95 -2.12 8.59
N ALA A 56 -14.92 -1.58 9.32
CA ALA A 56 -16.32 -1.56 8.93
C ALA A 56 -16.59 -0.60 7.76
N VAL A 57 -16.03 0.61 7.79
CA VAL A 57 -16.38 1.68 6.84
C VAL A 57 -15.46 1.78 5.63
N PHE A 58 -14.28 1.15 5.67
CA PHE A 58 -13.32 1.22 4.57
C PHE A 58 -12.82 -0.16 4.14
N TYR A 59 -12.22 -0.93 5.04
CA TYR A 59 -11.55 -2.19 4.66
C TYR A 59 -12.52 -3.25 4.15
N ALA A 60 -13.64 -3.48 4.84
CA ALA A 60 -14.65 -4.45 4.42
C ALA A 60 -15.32 -4.03 3.09
N PRO A 61 -15.73 -2.76 2.89
CA PRO A 61 -16.10 -2.26 1.57
C PRO A 61 -15.06 -2.53 0.50
N MET A 62 -13.77 -2.24 0.77
CA MET A 62 -12.68 -2.48 -0.19
C MET A 62 -12.60 -3.97 -0.53
N ALA A 63 -12.56 -4.84 0.48
CA ALA A 63 -12.47 -6.28 0.31
C ALA A 63 -13.63 -6.82 -0.55
N VAL A 64 -14.86 -6.33 -0.32
CA VAL A 64 -16.05 -6.66 -1.12
C VAL A 64 -15.92 -6.16 -2.55
N ALA A 65 -15.53 -4.90 -2.76
CA ALA A 65 -15.35 -4.32 -4.09
C ALA A 65 -14.31 -5.12 -4.89
N VAL A 66 -13.14 -5.36 -4.31
CA VAL A 66 -12.05 -6.11 -4.96
C VAL A 66 -12.48 -7.55 -5.23
N PHE A 67 -13.16 -8.21 -4.29
CA PHE A 67 -13.64 -9.59 -4.48
C PHE A 67 -14.59 -9.70 -5.69
N TYR A 68 -15.61 -8.85 -5.77
CA TYR A 68 -16.57 -8.88 -6.88
C TYR A 68 -15.95 -8.44 -8.20
N LEU A 69 -15.16 -7.37 -8.21
CA LEU A 69 -14.51 -6.90 -9.43
C LEU A 69 -13.49 -7.90 -9.97
N ASN A 70 -12.73 -8.56 -9.10
CA ASN A 70 -11.81 -9.61 -9.54
C ASN A 70 -12.56 -10.83 -10.07
N ARG A 71 -13.65 -11.24 -9.43
CA ARG A 71 -14.47 -12.37 -9.88
C ARG A 71 -15.07 -12.13 -11.27
N GLU A 72 -15.59 -10.92 -11.51
CA GLU A 72 -16.27 -10.58 -12.77
C GLU A 72 -15.32 -10.08 -13.86
N MET A 73 -14.19 -9.48 -13.48
CA MET A 73 -13.15 -8.96 -14.38
C MET A 73 -11.75 -9.43 -13.92
N PRO A 74 -11.42 -10.73 -14.04
CA PRO A 74 -10.14 -11.31 -13.62
C PRO A 74 -9.02 -10.98 -14.62
N LEU A 75 -8.79 -9.69 -14.84
CA LEU A 75 -7.91 -9.17 -15.87
C LEU A 75 -6.61 -8.67 -15.27
N GLU A 76 -5.54 -8.80 -16.02
CA GLU A 76 -4.26 -8.20 -15.68
C GLU A 76 -4.36 -6.67 -15.73
N GLY A 77 -3.70 -5.98 -14.79
CA GLY A 77 -3.73 -4.52 -14.66
C GLY A 77 -4.66 -3.99 -13.55
N GLY A 78 -5.44 -4.86 -12.91
CA GLY A 78 -6.20 -4.54 -11.70
C GLY A 78 -7.13 -3.33 -11.84
N LEU A 79 -7.06 -2.41 -10.89
CA LEU A 79 -7.95 -1.24 -10.81
C LEU A 79 -7.89 -0.34 -12.04
N TYR A 80 -6.75 -0.24 -12.74
CA TYR A 80 -6.66 0.46 -14.02
C TYR A 80 -7.67 -0.07 -15.04
N VAL A 81 -7.70 -1.39 -15.23
CA VAL A 81 -8.56 -2.02 -16.23
C VAL A 81 -10.02 -1.93 -15.82
N TRP A 82 -10.33 -2.08 -14.53
CA TRP A 82 -11.69 -1.91 -14.04
C TRP A 82 -12.19 -0.47 -14.27
N ALA A 83 -11.38 0.54 -13.93
CA ALA A 83 -11.71 1.95 -14.14
C ALA A 83 -11.88 2.29 -15.62
N ARG A 84 -10.94 1.85 -16.46
CA ARG A 84 -11.01 2.06 -17.92
C ARG A 84 -12.26 1.43 -18.52
N ARG A 85 -12.59 0.21 -18.12
CA ARG A 85 -13.78 -0.48 -18.63
C ARG A 85 -15.08 0.17 -18.16
N SER A 86 -15.13 0.71 -16.96
CA SER A 86 -16.35 1.32 -16.41
C SER A 86 -16.55 2.77 -16.83
N PHE A 87 -15.47 3.53 -17.01
CA PHE A 87 -15.54 4.98 -17.19
C PHE A 87 -14.80 5.52 -18.43
N GLY A 88 -14.15 4.66 -19.21
CA GLY A 88 -13.39 5.02 -20.39
C GLY A 88 -11.93 5.38 -20.13
N ASP A 89 -11.21 5.70 -21.21
CA ASP A 89 -9.74 5.83 -21.21
C ASP A 89 -9.22 6.94 -20.28
N THR A 90 -9.91 8.07 -20.18
CA THR A 90 -9.45 9.21 -19.38
C THR A 90 -9.42 8.87 -17.88
N LEU A 91 -10.52 8.32 -17.35
CA LEU A 91 -10.59 7.93 -15.94
C LEU A 91 -9.76 6.68 -15.65
N GLY A 92 -9.66 5.74 -16.60
CA GLY A 92 -8.69 4.65 -16.53
C GLY A 92 -7.26 5.17 -16.37
N PHE A 93 -6.81 6.05 -17.26
CA PHE A 93 -5.47 6.64 -17.22
C PHE A 93 -5.21 7.39 -15.91
N LEU A 94 -6.11 8.27 -15.48
CA LEU A 94 -5.93 9.02 -14.23
C LEU A 94 -5.88 8.11 -13.01
N THR A 95 -6.65 7.02 -13.02
CA THR A 95 -6.59 6.01 -11.94
C THR A 95 -5.22 5.32 -11.92
N ALA A 96 -4.71 4.87 -13.06
CA ALA A 96 -3.37 4.30 -13.16
C ALA A 96 -2.26 5.31 -12.78
N TRP A 97 -2.41 6.57 -13.19
CA TRP A 97 -1.50 7.66 -12.85
C TRP A 97 -1.39 7.87 -11.34
N ASN A 98 -2.54 7.89 -10.65
CA ASN A 98 -2.59 8.03 -9.20
C ASN A 98 -2.04 6.80 -8.47
N ILE A 99 -2.33 5.57 -8.92
CA ILE A 99 -1.72 4.35 -8.33
C ILE A 99 -0.20 4.34 -8.55
N TRP A 100 0.26 4.78 -9.72
CA TRP A 100 1.70 4.87 -10.03
C TRP A 100 2.39 5.93 -9.17
N ALA A 101 1.81 7.13 -9.04
CA ALA A 101 2.30 8.18 -8.15
C ALA A 101 2.34 7.72 -6.69
N TYR A 102 1.25 7.12 -6.18
CA TYR A 102 1.22 6.47 -4.87
C TYR A 102 2.41 5.51 -4.70
N GLY A 103 2.60 4.61 -5.65
CA GLY A 103 3.66 3.61 -5.60
C GLY A 103 5.07 4.22 -5.49
N LEU A 104 5.34 5.32 -6.20
CA LEU A 104 6.63 6.02 -6.12
C LEU A 104 6.86 6.63 -4.72
N PHE A 105 5.86 7.33 -4.18
CA PHE A 105 5.97 7.99 -2.87
C PHE A 105 6.01 6.97 -1.72
N VAL A 106 5.19 5.92 -1.77
CA VAL A 106 5.13 4.91 -0.70
C VAL A 106 6.41 4.08 -0.64
N ILE A 107 7.08 3.82 -1.76
CA ILE A 107 8.40 3.15 -1.76
C ILE A 107 9.44 4.04 -1.05
N ALA A 108 9.48 5.34 -1.37
CA ALA A 108 10.38 6.27 -0.69
C ALA A 108 10.08 6.30 0.83
N PHE A 109 8.80 6.42 1.20
CA PHE A 109 8.33 6.38 2.58
C PHE A 109 8.76 5.10 3.32
N LEU A 110 8.59 3.93 2.71
CA LEU A 110 8.99 2.64 3.29
C LEU A 110 10.50 2.59 3.53
N LEU A 111 11.31 3.01 2.55
CA LEU A 111 12.76 2.99 2.69
C LEU A 111 13.24 3.93 3.81
N PHE A 112 12.61 5.09 4.00
CA PHE A 112 12.94 6.05 5.09
C PHE A 112 12.80 5.47 6.50
N GLN A 113 12.07 4.38 6.69
CA GLN A 113 11.95 3.72 8.00
C GLN A 113 13.21 2.93 8.38
N LEU A 114 13.93 2.40 7.40
CA LEU A 114 15.02 1.44 7.62
C LEU A 114 16.17 1.98 8.47
N PRO A 115 16.66 3.22 8.29
CA PRO A 115 17.71 3.77 9.15
C PRO A 115 17.30 3.81 10.64
N SER A 116 16.06 4.20 10.92
CA SER A 116 15.51 4.24 12.29
C SER A 116 15.31 2.84 12.87
N GLU A 117 14.76 1.90 12.11
CA GLU A 117 14.64 0.51 12.58
C GLU A 117 16.02 -0.11 12.83
N PHE A 118 17.01 0.16 11.97
CA PHE A 118 18.38 -0.30 12.13
C PHE A 118 19.05 0.30 13.37
N ALA A 119 18.84 1.58 13.66
CA ALA A 119 19.34 2.21 14.88
C ALA A 119 18.80 1.50 16.13
N PHE A 120 17.49 1.21 16.18
CA PHE A 120 16.90 0.41 17.27
C PHE A 120 17.45 -1.01 17.33
N MET A 121 17.70 -1.65 16.19
CA MET A 121 18.31 -2.99 16.14
C MET A 121 19.69 -2.99 16.82
N VAL A 122 20.56 -2.05 16.49
CA VAL A 122 21.91 -1.99 17.06
C VAL A 122 21.86 -1.57 18.53
N GLY A 123 21.12 -0.50 18.84
CA GLY A 123 20.92 0.04 20.18
C GLY A 123 21.45 1.47 20.34
N PRO A 124 21.67 1.94 21.58
CA PRO A 124 22.02 3.33 21.87
C PRO A 124 23.25 3.86 21.11
N SER A 125 24.23 3.01 20.80
CA SER A 125 25.43 3.38 20.03
C SER A 125 25.16 3.79 18.58
N ALA A 126 23.98 3.48 18.04
CA ALA A 126 23.55 3.80 16.69
C ALA A 126 22.40 4.82 16.65
N ALA A 127 22.01 5.39 17.78
CA ALA A 127 20.90 6.34 17.87
C ALA A 127 21.10 7.61 17.01
N TRP A 128 22.35 7.93 16.67
CA TRP A 128 22.72 9.05 15.80
C TRP A 128 22.45 8.81 14.30
N ILE A 129 22.21 7.56 13.87
CA ILE A 129 22.07 7.21 12.46
C ILE A 129 20.94 7.99 11.77
N PRO A 130 19.71 8.05 12.32
CA PRO A 130 18.59 8.73 11.66
C PRO A 130 18.80 10.24 11.52
N ASP A 131 19.62 10.84 12.37
CA ASP A 131 19.92 12.28 12.36
C ASP A 131 21.07 12.62 11.40
N ASN A 132 21.85 11.62 10.95
CA ASN A 132 22.96 11.83 10.03
C ASN A 132 22.50 11.71 8.57
N HIS A 133 22.25 12.86 7.94
CA HIS A 133 21.74 12.95 6.56
C HIS A 133 22.62 12.19 5.55
N ALA A 134 23.94 12.23 5.70
CA ALA A 134 24.85 11.56 4.77
C ALA A 134 24.73 10.03 4.86
N VAL A 135 24.64 9.50 6.08
CA VAL A 135 24.45 8.06 6.31
C VAL A 135 23.07 7.61 5.84
N VAL A 136 22.02 8.35 6.18
CA VAL A 136 20.65 8.10 5.70
C VAL A 136 20.62 8.08 4.18
N LEU A 137 21.06 9.14 3.50
CA LEU A 137 21.00 9.20 2.03
C LEU A 137 21.84 8.10 1.36
N THR A 138 23.03 7.81 1.88
CA THR A 138 23.90 6.76 1.33
C THR A 138 23.25 5.38 1.49
N SER A 139 22.72 5.07 2.68
CA SER A 139 22.03 3.80 2.93
C SER A 139 20.79 3.65 2.04
N LEU A 140 19.95 4.68 1.93
CA LEU A 140 18.76 4.66 1.09
C LEU A 140 19.13 4.49 -0.40
N ALA A 141 20.20 5.13 -0.87
CA ALA A 141 20.69 4.97 -2.23
C ALA A 141 21.16 3.53 -2.51
N VAL A 142 21.88 2.90 -1.56
CA VAL A 142 22.27 1.49 -1.66
C VAL A 142 21.04 0.58 -1.70
N LEU A 143 20.08 0.79 -0.81
CA LEU A 143 18.87 -0.02 -0.72
C LEU A 143 18.01 0.10 -1.99
N LEU A 144 17.83 1.33 -2.51
CA LEU A 144 17.12 1.56 -3.77
C LEU A 144 17.85 0.93 -4.96
N THR A 145 19.19 0.94 -4.96
CA THR A 145 19.98 0.26 -5.99
C THR A 145 19.75 -1.25 -5.95
N LEU A 146 19.80 -1.87 -4.76
CA LEU A 146 19.51 -3.30 -4.58
C LEU A 146 18.09 -3.65 -5.00
N LEU A 147 17.12 -2.80 -4.67
CA LEU A 147 15.72 -2.94 -5.10
C LEU A 147 15.57 -2.87 -6.62
N THR A 148 16.29 -1.95 -7.26
CA THR A 148 16.28 -1.80 -8.72
C THR A 148 16.91 -3.01 -9.40
N LEU A 149 18.05 -3.51 -8.88
CA LEU A 149 18.71 -4.72 -9.39
C LEU A 149 17.84 -5.97 -9.23
N SER A 150 17.11 -6.10 -8.12
CA SER A 150 16.18 -7.21 -7.91
C SER A 150 15.01 -7.15 -8.90
N ALA A 151 14.45 -5.96 -9.13
CA ALA A 151 13.39 -5.73 -10.11
C ALA A 151 13.83 -6.07 -11.55
N LEU A 152 15.08 -5.76 -11.93
CA LEU A 152 15.62 -6.09 -13.26
C LEU A 152 15.72 -7.61 -13.51
N ARG A 153 16.03 -8.41 -12.48
CA ARG A 153 16.06 -9.89 -12.57
C ARG A 153 14.68 -10.52 -12.77
N GLY A 154 13.61 -9.81 -12.41
CA GLY A 154 12.22 -10.16 -12.69
C GLY A 154 11.53 -11.00 -11.61
N LEU A 155 10.29 -11.40 -11.93
CA LEU A 155 9.32 -11.92 -10.97
C LEU A 155 9.77 -13.15 -10.18
N ALA A 156 10.56 -14.06 -10.76
CA ALA A 156 10.95 -15.29 -10.06
C ALA A 156 11.72 -14.98 -8.76
N LEU A 157 12.61 -13.98 -8.80
CA LEU A 157 13.29 -13.48 -7.61
C LEU A 157 12.31 -12.70 -6.73
N GLY A 158 11.49 -11.82 -7.32
CA GLY A 158 10.48 -11.04 -6.59
C GLY A 158 9.54 -11.92 -5.76
N LYS A 159 9.00 -13.00 -6.34
CA LYS A 159 8.14 -13.98 -5.66
C LYS A 159 8.81 -14.53 -4.39
N TRP A 160 10.08 -14.92 -4.47
CA TRP A 160 10.82 -15.43 -3.32
C TRP A 160 10.99 -14.35 -2.25
N ILE A 161 11.38 -13.13 -2.66
CA ILE A 161 11.49 -11.97 -1.76
C ILE A 161 10.16 -11.71 -1.04
N HIS A 162 9.04 -11.65 -1.78
CA HIS A 162 7.72 -11.35 -1.22
C HIS A 162 7.27 -12.43 -0.22
N ASN A 163 7.50 -13.71 -0.54
CA ASN A 163 7.14 -14.82 0.35
C ASN A 163 7.97 -14.84 1.64
N VAL A 164 9.29 -14.64 1.53
CA VAL A 164 10.17 -14.54 2.70
C VAL A 164 9.74 -13.37 3.57
N SER A 165 9.45 -12.22 2.95
CA SER A 165 9.08 -11.00 3.65
C SER A 165 7.69 -11.07 4.30
N GLY A 166 6.71 -11.67 3.62
CA GLY A 166 5.39 -11.94 4.21
C GLY A 166 5.47 -12.93 5.36
N THR A 167 6.34 -13.95 5.27
CA THR A 167 6.58 -14.88 6.39
C THR A 167 7.29 -14.17 7.56
N ALA A 168 8.29 -13.33 7.27
CA ALA A 168 8.98 -12.52 8.27
C ALA A 168 8.00 -11.59 9.00
N MET A 169 7.07 -10.97 8.26
CA MET A 169 6.01 -10.14 8.83
C MET A 169 5.11 -10.91 9.79
N MET A 170 4.66 -12.10 9.39
CA MET A 170 3.83 -12.97 10.24
C MET A 170 4.55 -13.34 11.54
N ILE A 171 5.83 -13.72 11.45
CA ILE A 171 6.63 -14.07 12.63
C ILE A 171 6.86 -12.84 13.52
N ALA A 172 7.19 -11.68 12.92
CA ALA A 172 7.44 -10.46 13.66
C ALA A 172 6.21 -9.99 14.45
N PHE A 173 5.03 -10.00 13.82
CA PHE A 173 3.78 -9.66 14.51
C PHE A 173 3.36 -10.70 15.55
N ALA A 174 3.56 -12.00 15.28
CA ALA A 174 3.29 -13.02 16.28
C ALA A 174 4.16 -12.81 17.55
N LEU A 175 5.44 -12.48 17.37
CA LEU A 175 6.36 -12.19 18.47
C LEU A 175 6.04 -10.85 19.17
N LEU A 176 5.60 -9.83 18.42
CA LEU A 176 5.10 -8.58 19.00
C LEU A 176 3.87 -8.84 19.88
N ILE A 177 2.89 -9.58 19.38
CA ILE A 177 1.66 -9.92 20.11
C ILE A 177 1.96 -10.81 21.33
N ALA A 178 3.02 -11.62 21.27
CA ALA A 178 3.51 -12.40 22.40
C ALA A 178 4.28 -11.57 23.45
N ALA A 179 4.77 -10.38 23.11
CA ALA A 179 5.65 -9.59 23.98
C ALA A 179 4.98 -9.18 25.30
N PRO A 180 3.70 -8.74 25.35
CA PRO A 180 3.01 -8.47 26.62
C PRO A 180 2.96 -9.70 27.54
N PHE A 181 2.73 -10.90 27.01
CA PHE A 181 2.71 -12.13 27.80
C PHE A 181 4.08 -12.49 28.35
N TRP A 182 5.14 -12.27 27.55
CA TRP A 182 6.51 -12.40 28.02
C TRP A 182 6.83 -11.41 29.15
N ALA A 183 6.37 -10.17 29.03
CA ALA A 183 6.54 -9.15 30.05
C ALA A 183 5.83 -9.50 31.36
N TYR A 184 4.59 -10.01 31.30
CA TYR A 184 3.90 -10.54 32.48
C TYR A 184 4.67 -11.69 33.14
N ALA A 185 5.22 -12.62 32.35
CA ALA A 185 6.02 -13.74 32.87
C ALA A 185 7.33 -13.29 33.54
N HIS A 186 7.85 -12.11 33.20
CA HIS A 186 9.08 -11.52 33.77
C HIS A 186 8.79 -10.38 34.75
N HIS A 187 7.53 -10.20 35.19
CA HIS A 187 7.10 -9.17 36.13
C HIS A 187 7.46 -7.73 35.71
N LEU A 188 7.48 -7.46 34.39
CA LEU A 188 7.63 -6.10 33.88
C LEU A 188 6.31 -5.32 34.04
N PRO A 189 6.36 -4.06 34.49
CA PRO A 189 5.16 -3.24 34.64
C PRO A 189 4.62 -2.85 33.26
N ILE A 190 3.51 -3.47 32.86
CA ILE A 190 2.76 -3.16 31.63
C ILE A 190 1.26 -3.15 31.90
N HIS A 191 0.51 -2.47 31.03
CA HIS A 191 -0.96 -2.45 31.06
C HIS A 191 -1.47 -2.90 29.70
N PHE A 192 -1.79 -4.19 29.58
CA PHE A 192 -2.24 -4.78 28.31
C PHE A 192 -3.73 -5.08 28.35
N THR A 193 -4.51 -4.19 27.74
CA THR A 193 -5.98 -4.24 27.66
C THR A 193 -6.47 -4.15 26.20
N PRO A 194 -6.23 -5.19 25.38
CA PRO A 194 -6.39 -5.13 23.92
C PRO A 194 -7.83 -4.96 23.40
N PHE A 195 -8.83 -5.07 24.27
CA PHE A 195 -10.25 -5.07 23.90
C PHE A 195 -11.06 -3.96 24.60
N GLU A 196 -10.39 -2.97 25.19
CA GLU A 196 -11.09 -1.82 25.73
C GLU A 196 -11.75 -1.00 24.62
N LEU A 197 -12.96 -0.54 24.90
CA LEU A 197 -13.79 0.23 23.97
C LEU A 197 -13.97 1.64 24.50
N HIS A 198 -12.97 2.48 24.25
CA HIS A 198 -13.02 3.91 24.55
C HIS A 198 -13.34 4.72 23.29
N LEU A 199 -14.12 5.78 23.44
CA LEU A 199 -14.32 6.75 22.37
C LEU A 199 -13.06 7.61 22.22
N PRO A 200 -12.64 7.92 20.98
CA PRO A 200 -11.50 8.79 20.76
C PRO A 200 -11.80 10.22 21.21
N HIS A 201 -10.75 10.96 21.54
CA HIS A 201 -10.85 12.39 21.75
C HIS A 201 -11.21 13.11 20.43
N THR A 202 -11.88 14.25 20.54
CA THR A 202 -12.34 15.06 19.40
C THR A 202 -11.39 16.22 19.08
N ASP A 203 -10.19 16.22 19.64
CA ASP A 203 -9.18 17.22 19.32
C ASP A 203 -8.64 17.02 17.88
N PRO A 204 -8.09 18.09 17.26
CA PRO A 204 -7.63 18.01 15.88
C PRO A 204 -6.57 16.93 15.60
N THR A 205 -5.70 16.62 16.56
CA THR A 205 -4.66 15.60 16.41
C THR A 205 -5.29 14.22 16.34
N SER A 206 -6.22 13.92 17.26
CA SER A 206 -6.97 12.66 17.25
C SER A 206 -7.77 12.49 15.96
N LEU A 207 -8.41 13.55 15.46
CA LEU A 207 -9.12 13.51 14.18
C LEU A 207 -8.19 13.21 12.99
N ALA A 208 -6.99 13.79 12.96
CA ALA A 208 -5.99 13.52 11.94
C ALA A 208 -5.52 12.05 11.96
N LEU A 209 -5.23 11.52 13.16
CA LEU A 209 -4.85 10.12 13.35
C LEU A 209 -5.98 9.17 12.92
N ILE A 210 -7.23 9.47 13.25
CA ILE A 210 -8.40 8.69 12.80
C ILE A 210 -8.47 8.66 11.27
N GLY A 211 -8.30 9.80 10.60
CA GLY A 211 -8.28 9.87 9.14
C GLY A 211 -7.23 8.94 8.53
N GLN A 212 -6.01 8.95 9.08
CA GLN A 212 -4.94 8.07 8.61
C GLN A 212 -5.23 6.59 8.87
N ILE A 213 -5.80 6.23 10.02
CA ILE A 213 -6.11 4.83 10.38
C ILE A 213 -7.24 4.26 9.53
N ILE A 214 -8.25 5.07 9.19
CA ILE A 214 -9.34 4.64 8.29
C ILE A 214 -8.76 4.08 6.99
N PHE A 215 -7.73 4.72 6.45
CA PHE A 215 -7.12 4.35 5.18
C PHE A 215 -5.86 3.45 5.31
N ALA A 216 -5.33 3.28 6.52
CA ALA A 216 -4.13 2.48 6.80
C ALA A 216 -4.25 1.02 6.36
N ALA A 217 -5.47 0.48 6.27
CA ALA A 217 -5.72 -0.89 5.83
C ALA A 217 -5.90 -1.02 4.29
N SER A 218 -5.54 -0.01 3.50
CA SER A 218 -5.58 -0.06 2.03
C SER A 218 -4.55 -1.05 1.46
N GLY A 219 -4.80 -1.57 0.25
CA GLY A 219 -3.82 -2.37 -0.50
C GLY A 219 -4.30 -3.70 -1.08
N LEU A 220 -5.51 -4.16 -0.76
CA LEU A 220 -6.00 -5.47 -1.22
C LEU A 220 -6.14 -5.60 -2.74
N GLU A 221 -6.43 -4.50 -3.42
CA GLU A 221 -6.56 -4.40 -4.87
C GLU A 221 -5.22 -4.50 -5.60
N TYR A 222 -4.10 -4.18 -4.92
CA TYR A 222 -2.78 -4.16 -5.56
C TYR A 222 -2.41 -5.52 -6.14
N ILE A 223 -2.91 -6.61 -5.53
CA ILE A 223 -2.72 -7.97 -6.03
C ILE A 223 -3.37 -8.21 -7.40
N ALA A 224 -4.42 -7.47 -7.74
CA ALA A 224 -5.11 -7.60 -9.01
C ALA A 224 -4.24 -7.11 -10.17
N ILE A 225 -3.22 -6.27 -9.92
CA ILE A 225 -2.21 -5.89 -10.92
C ILE A 225 -1.47 -7.14 -11.42
N MET A 226 -1.23 -8.12 -10.53
CA MET A 226 -0.52 -9.37 -10.82
C MET A 226 -1.46 -10.53 -11.18
N ALA A 227 -2.73 -10.26 -11.47
CA ALA A 227 -3.71 -11.30 -11.78
C ALA A 227 -3.28 -12.20 -12.96
N GLY A 228 -2.60 -11.66 -13.97
CA GLY A 228 -2.09 -12.43 -15.12
C GLY A 228 -1.04 -13.50 -14.75
N GLU A 229 -0.39 -13.35 -13.59
CA GLU A 229 0.65 -14.26 -13.10
C GLU A 229 0.13 -15.28 -12.07
N ALA A 230 -1.15 -15.18 -11.66
CA ALA A 230 -1.79 -16.15 -10.79
C ALA A 230 -2.26 -17.38 -11.57
N LYS A 231 -2.16 -18.57 -10.95
CA LYS A 231 -2.59 -19.83 -11.57
C LYS A 231 -4.08 -19.84 -11.87
N SER A 232 -4.89 -19.46 -10.87
CA SER A 232 -6.35 -19.36 -10.95
C SER A 232 -6.82 -17.99 -10.45
N PRO A 233 -6.68 -16.90 -11.22
CA PRO A 233 -6.82 -15.53 -10.72
C PRO A 233 -8.15 -15.26 -10.01
N SER A 234 -9.27 -15.58 -10.67
CA SER A 234 -10.64 -15.38 -10.13
C SER A 234 -10.87 -16.10 -8.80
N ARG A 235 -10.33 -17.32 -8.63
CA ARG A 235 -10.50 -18.12 -7.41
C ARG A 235 -9.48 -17.74 -6.33
N ASP A 236 -8.20 -17.76 -6.68
CA ASP A 236 -7.11 -17.67 -5.71
C ASP A 236 -6.98 -16.24 -5.16
N ILE A 237 -7.28 -15.20 -5.94
CA ILE A 237 -7.31 -13.83 -5.42
C ILE A 237 -8.48 -13.66 -4.45
N GLY A 238 -9.69 -14.11 -4.83
CA GLY A 238 -10.85 -14.07 -3.94
C GLY A 238 -10.62 -14.82 -2.63
N LEU A 239 -10.06 -16.03 -2.69
CA LEU A 239 -9.68 -16.79 -1.49
C LEU A 239 -8.59 -16.11 -0.67
N SER A 240 -7.62 -15.46 -1.32
CA SER A 240 -6.56 -14.74 -0.59
C SER A 240 -7.13 -13.61 0.25
N ILE A 241 -8.15 -12.89 -0.24
CA ILE A 241 -8.84 -11.83 0.51
C ILE A 241 -9.54 -12.40 1.73
N ILE A 242 -10.27 -13.52 1.57
CA ILE A 242 -11.02 -14.17 2.65
C ILE A 242 -10.08 -14.69 3.75
N ILE A 243 -8.91 -15.23 3.38
CA ILE A 243 -7.93 -15.77 4.33
C ILE A 243 -7.10 -14.66 4.99
N ALA A 244 -6.60 -13.70 4.21
CA ALA A 244 -5.71 -12.65 4.72
C ALA A 244 -6.44 -11.64 5.60
N SER A 245 -7.69 -11.28 5.29
CA SER A 245 -8.45 -10.26 6.00
C SER A 245 -8.57 -10.47 7.52
N PRO A 246 -9.01 -11.63 8.04
CA PRO A 246 -9.08 -11.83 9.49
C PRO A 246 -7.70 -11.76 10.15
N ILE A 247 -6.65 -12.21 9.46
CA ILE A 247 -5.27 -12.14 9.97
C ILE A 247 -4.84 -10.67 10.09
N ILE A 248 -5.10 -9.86 9.07
CA ILE A 248 -4.80 -8.42 9.04
C ILE A 248 -5.52 -7.68 10.18
N VAL A 249 -6.81 -7.96 10.41
CA VAL A 249 -7.59 -7.37 11.50
C VAL A 249 -6.97 -7.65 12.86
N VAL A 250 -6.62 -8.92 13.10
CA VAL A 250 -5.96 -9.35 14.35
C VAL A 250 -4.59 -8.68 14.51
N MET A 251 -3.79 -8.63 13.44
CA MET A 251 -2.47 -8.01 13.45
C MET A 251 -2.54 -6.52 13.82
N PHE A 252 -3.47 -5.76 13.25
CA PHE A 252 -3.61 -4.34 13.56
C PHE A 252 -4.11 -4.09 14.99
N ILE A 253 -5.18 -4.75 15.44
CA ILE A 253 -5.75 -4.52 16.78
C ILE A 253 -4.78 -4.99 17.87
N LEU A 254 -4.32 -6.25 17.80
CA LEU A 254 -3.44 -6.81 18.83
C LEU A 254 -2.03 -6.25 18.75
N GLY A 255 -1.53 -5.97 17.54
CA GLY A 255 -0.24 -5.29 17.37
C GLY A 255 -0.25 -3.91 18.00
N THR A 256 -1.34 -3.14 17.81
CA THR A 256 -1.48 -1.79 18.38
C THR A 256 -1.59 -1.84 19.89
N ALA A 257 -2.41 -2.75 20.43
CA ALA A 257 -2.49 -2.98 21.86
C ALA A 257 -1.15 -3.38 22.47
N SER A 258 -0.35 -4.18 21.75
CA SER A 258 0.97 -4.58 22.21
C SER A 258 1.94 -3.40 22.27
N VAL A 259 1.94 -2.52 21.27
CA VAL A 259 2.72 -1.27 21.30
C VAL A 259 2.27 -0.38 22.47
N LEU A 260 0.96 -0.16 22.61
CA LEU A 260 0.40 0.69 23.66
C LEU A 260 0.79 0.23 25.07
N ALA A 261 0.76 -1.09 25.32
CA ALA A 261 1.03 -1.67 26.64
C ALA A 261 2.42 -1.36 27.21
N PHE A 262 3.43 -1.17 26.35
CA PHE A 262 4.78 -0.80 26.78
C PHE A 262 4.99 0.71 26.85
N HIS A 263 4.24 1.49 26.08
CA HIS A 263 4.43 2.94 25.98
C HIS A 263 3.75 3.72 27.12
N GLU A 264 2.58 3.28 27.57
CA GLU A 264 1.75 3.98 28.56
C GLU A 264 2.46 4.12 29.92
N LEU A 265 2.95 3.02 30.49
CA LEU A 265 3.59 3.00 31.82
C LEU A 265 5.05 3.47 31.79
N MET A 266 5.72 3.38 30.65
CA MET A 266 7.12 3.83 30.51
C MET A 266 7.23 5.33 30.20
N HIS A 267 6.09 6.04 30.08
CA HIS A 267 6.02 7.46 29.73
C HIS A 267 6.88 7.84 28.51
N SER A 268 7.00 6.92 27.55
CA SER A 268 7.88 7.09 26.39
C SER A 268 7.07 7.55 25.18
N THR A 269 7.53 8.62 24.54
CA THR A 269 6.92 9.13 23.31
C THR A 269 7.04 8.09 22.20
N ILE A 270 5.92 7.79 21.53
CA ILE A 270 5.89 6.83 20.41
C ILE A 270 6.69 7.40 19.24
N ASN A 271 7.67 6.64 18.77
CA ASN A 271 8.37 6.92 17.53
C ASN A 271 7.51 6.42 16.37
N TYR A 272 6.83 7.31 15.66
CA TYR A 272 5.96 6.95 14.54
C TYR A 272 6.69 6.35 13.33
N ILE A 273 8.02 6.56 13.20
CA ILE A 273 8.83 5.98 12.14
C ILE A 273 9.13 4.50 12.43
N ALA A 274 9.52 4.17 13.67
CA ALA A 274 9.91 2.83 14.10
C ALA A 274 9.23 2.41 15.42
N PRO A 275 7.88 2.35 15.48
CA PRO A 275 7.15 2.13 16.73
C PRO A 275 7.34 0.72 17.28
N ILE A 276 7.33 -0.29 16.40
CA ILE A 276 7.51 -1.69 16.80
C ILE A 276 8.96 -1.94 17.26
N PRO A 277 10.02 -1.52 16.54
CA PRO A 277 11.40 -1.64 17.06
C PRO A 277 11.62 -0.97 18.42
N GLN A 278 11.04 0.21 18.64
CA GLN A 278 11.08 0.88 19.94
C GLN A 278 10.38 0.04 21.02
N THR A 279 9.17 -0.44 20.74
CA THR A 279 8.40 -1.31 21.65
C THR A 279 9.19 -2.55 22.04
N LEU A 280 9.85 -3.21 21.07
CA LEU A 280 10.66 -4.40 21.34
C LEU A 280 11.86 -4.09 22.25
N ARG A 281 12.44 -2.89 22.13
CA ARG A 281 13.50 -2.43 23.05
C ARG A 281 12.98 -2.14 24.45
N LEU A 282 11.80 -1.51 24.56
CA LEU A 282 11.14 -1.30 25.86
C LEU A 282 10.76 -2.63 26.52
N ALA A 283 10.31 -3.61 25.73
CA ALA A 283 9.95 -4.93 26.23
C ALA A 283 11.18 -5.70 26.72
N PHE A 284 12.18 -5.90 25.86
CA PHE A 284 13.26 -6.85 26.12
C PHE A 284 14.50 -6.23 26.80
N GLY A 285 14.59 -4.90 26.87
CA GLY A 285 15.72 -4.17 27.47
C GLY A 285 17.07 -4.48 26.81
N ASP A 286 18.14 -4.29 27.58
CA ASP A 286 19.54 -4.50 27.14
C ASP A 286 20.17 -5.82 27.68
N SER A 287 19.36 -6.72 28.24
CA SER A 287 19.85 -8.04 28.70
C SER A 287 20.29 -8.92 27.52
N SER A 288 21.29 -9.78 27.70
CA SER A 288 22.00 -10.43 26.57
C SER A 288 21.12 -11.30 25.67
N THR A 289 20.25 -12.14 26.23
CA THR A 289 19.37 -13.05 25.46
C THR A 289 18.13 -12.35 24.91
N ALA A 290 17.50 -11.48 25.69
CA ALA A 290 16.32 -10.74 25.25
C ALA A 290 16.67 -9.69 24.17
N THR A 291 17.86 -9.09 24.25
CA THR A 291 18.38 -8.20 23.19
C THR A 291 18.56 -8.93 21.86
N LEU A 292 19.01 -10.19 21.89
CA LEU A 292 19.15 -10.99 20.66
C LEU A 292 17.79 -11.26 20.02
N LEU A 293 16.76 -11.54 20.84
CA LEU A 293 15.39 -11.70 20.35
C LEU A 293 14.86 -10.39 19.75
N ALA A 294 15.03 -9.25 20.44
CA ALA A 294 14.64 -7.95 19.91
C ALA A 294 15.32 -7.66 18.55
N ARG A 295 16.65 -7.88 18.46
CA ARG A 295 17.41 -7.74 17.21
C ARG A 295 16.88 -8.63 16.10
N PHE A 296 16.57 -9.87 16.41
CA PHE A 296 16.02 -10.82 15.46
C PHE A 296 14.65 -10.35 14.93
N VAL A 297 13.74 -9.92 15.80
CA VAL A 297 12.43 -9.41 15.38
C VAL A 297 12.57 -8.13 14.56
N ILE A 298 13.45 -7.20 14.95
CA ILE A 298 13.70 -5.98 14.18
C ILE A 298 14.29 -6.29 12.81
N LEU A 299 15.16 -7.30 12.69
CA LEU A 299 15.64 -7.77 11.39
C LEU A 299 14.49 -8.28 10.51
N LEU A 300 13.52 -9.01 11.08
CA LEU A 300 12.34 -9.46 10.35
C LEU A 300 11.47 -8.28 9.87
N LEU A 301 11.34 -7.22 10.65
CA LEU A 301 10.63 -5.99 10.26
C LEU A 301 11.33 -5.28 9.08
N GLN A 302 12.66 -5.21 9.10
CA GLN A 302 13.42 -4.66 7.98
C GLN A 302 13.27 -5.51 6.71
N ILE A 303 13.32 -6.84 6.83
CA ILE A 303 13.05 -7.76 5.71
C ILE A 303 11.64 -7.50 5.16
N ARG A 304 10.63 -7.32 6.03
CA ARG A 304 9.28 -6.95 5.61
C ARG A 304 9.26 -5.65 4.82
N ILE A 305 9.91 -4.58 5.29
CA ILE A 305 9.91 -3.27 4.61
C ILE A 305 10.47 -3.41 3.19
N LEU A 306 11.60 -4.12 3.05
CA LEU A 306 12.23 -4.36 1.75
C LEU A 306 11.34 -5.21 0.83
N GLY A 307 10.65 -6.22 1.38
CA GLY A 307 9.70 -7.01 0.63
C GLY A 307 8.48 -6.23 0.15
N ALA A 308 7.91 -5.38 1.01
CA ALA A 308 6.79 -4.52 0.67
C ALA A 308 7.19 -3.50 -0.41
N ALA A 309 8.36 -2.86 -0.25
CA ALA A 309 8.91 -1.97 -1.26
C ALA A 309 9.13 -2.69 -2.60
N SER A 310 9.67 -3.92 -2.58
CA SER A 310 9.87 -4.77 -3.77
C SER A 310 8.55 -5.10 -4.46
N TYR A 311 7.52 -5.45 -3.69
CA TYR A 311 6.21 -5.78 -4.22
C TYR A 311 5.55 -4.59 -4.91
N ILE A 312 5.56 -3.43 -4.25
CA ILE A 312 5.01 -2.20 -4.80
C ILE A 312 5.80 -1.75 -6.03
N PHE A 313 7.14 -1.82 -5.97
CA PHE A 313 8.02 -1.49 -7.10
C PHE A 313 7.69 -2.36 -8.33
N ALA A 314 7.39 -3.63 -8.12
CA ALA A 314 6.99 -4.53 -9.20
C ALA A 314 5.66 -4.10 -9.87
N GLY A 315 4.73 -3.47 -9.13
CA GLY A 315 3.53 -2.85 -9.70
C GLY A 315 3.84 -1.54 -10.43
N VAL A 316 4.63 -0.66 -9.83
CA VAL A 316 5.07 0.63 -10.40
C VAL A 316 5.80 0.43 -11.74
N ALA A 317 6.62 -0.60 -11.86
CA ALA A 317 7.32 -0.92 -13.11
C ALA A 317 6.36 -1.41 -14.22
N ARG A 318 5.25 -2.06 -13.87
CA ARG A 318 4.30 -2.67 -14.82
C ARG A 318 3.20 -1.72 -15.28
N LEU A 319 2.74 -0.79 -14.45
CA LEU A 319 1.66 0.14 -14.81
C LEU A 319 1.99 0.98 -16.07
N PRO A 320 3.18 1.60 -16.20
CA PRO A 320 3.58 2.27 -17.43
C PRO A 320 3.69 1.31 -18.61
N MET A 321 4.20 0.09 -18.40
CA MET A 321 4.30 -0.91 -19.46
C MET A 321 2.93 -1.27 -20.05
N ALA A 322 1.92 -1.49 -19.19
CA ALA A 322 0.55 -1.79 -19.59
C ALA A 322 -0.10 -0.59 -20.32
N ALA A 323 0.07 0.63 -19.78
CA ALA A 323 -0.41 1.84 -20.44
C ALA A 323 0.28 2.08 -21.81
N GLY A 324 1.53 1.62 -21.98
CA GLY A 324 2.25 1.70 -23.24
C GLY A 324 1.71 0.73 -24.31
N TRP A 325 1.18 -0.44 -23.90
CA TRP A 325 0.48 -1.36 -24.79
C TRP A 325 -0.84 -0.80 -25.30
N ASP A 326 -1.53 -0.02 -24.47
CA ASP A 326 -2.75 0.71 -24.85
C ASP A 326 -2.46 2.02 -25.61
N HIS A 327 -1.21 2.23 -26.05
CA HIS A 327 -0.74 3.43 -26.73
C HIS A 327 -0.97 4.74 -25.95
N LEU A 328 -1.17 4.68 -24.63
CA LEU A 328 -1.38 5.84 -23.76
C LEU A 328 -0.07 6.52 -23.33
N ILE A 329 1.06 5.79 -23.34
CA ILE A 329 2.40 6.34 -23.06
C ILE A 329 3.46 5.84 -24.07
N PRO A 330 4.65 6.48 -24.21
CA PRO A 330 5.59 6.15 -25.28
C PRO A 330 6.00 4.66 -25.24
N ALA A 331 6.10 4.03 -26.41
CA ALA A 331 6.46 2.61 -26.53
C ALA A 331 7.83 2.26 -25.91
N TRP A 332 8.65 3.28 -25.61
CA TRP A 332 9.88 3.16 -24.84
C TRP A 332 9.67 2.44 -23.48
N PHE A 333 8.54 2.67 -22.81
CA PHE A 333 8.21 2.03 -21.53
C PHE A 333 7.82 0.54 -21.65
N SER A 334 7.38 0.12 -22.83
CA SER A 334 6.96 -1.27 -23.10
C SER A 334 8.11 -2.15 -23.60
N ARG A 335 9.33 -1.61 -23.76
CA ARG A 335 10.51 -2.39 -24.16
C ARG A 335 10.96 -3.33 -23.04
N LEU A 336 11.02 -4.62 -23.35
CA LEU A 336 11.38 -5.67 -22.39
C LEU A 336 12.84 -6.11 -22.52
N HIS A 337 13.44 -6.53 -21.40
CA HIS A 337 14.77 -7.13 -21.37
C HIS A 337 14.79 -8.47 -22.14
N PRO A 338 15.77 -8.73 -23.03
CA PRO A 338 15.78 -9.93 -23.87
C PRO A 338 15.73 -11.25 -23.09
N ARG A 339 16.41 -11.31 -21.94
CA ARG A 339 16.52 -12.54 -21.12
C ARG A 339 15.45 -12.66 -20.03
N TYR A 340 15.13 -11.54 -19.37
CA TYR A 340 14.30 -11.53 -18.15
C TYR A 340 12.87 -11.08 -18.43
N ARG A 341 12.60 -10.55 -19.64
CA ARG A 341 11.31 -9.99 -20.06
C ARG A 341 10.76 -8.93 -19.08
N THR A 342 11.65 -8.14 -18.49
CA THR A 342 11.33 -7.05 -17.55
C THR A 342 11.38 -5.69 -18.25
N PRO A 343 10.52 -4.72 -17.88
CA PRO A 343 10.50 -3.40 -18.52
C PRO A 343 11.61 -2.49 -17.96
N VAL A 344 12.84 -2.67 -18.46
CA VAL A 344 14.06 -2.00 -17.94
C VAL A 344 13.91 -0.49 -17.87
N ASN A 345 13.36 0.12 -18.92
CA ASN A 345 13.19 1.57 -19.00
C ASN A 345 12.21 2.10 -17.94
N SER A 346 11.11 1.38 -17.72
CA SER A 346 10.14 1.71 -16.67
C SER A 346 10.75 1.59 -15.28
N ILE A 347 11.54 0.53 -15.04
CA ILE A 347 12.26 0.30 -13.79
C ILE A 347 13.24 1.45 -13.50
N LEU A 348 14.10 1.81 -14.47
CA LEU A 348 15.10 2.86 -14.28
C LEU A 348 14.45 4.24 -14.11
N PHE A 349 13.37 4.52 -14.83
CA PHE A 349 12.62 5.76 -14.70
C PHE A 349 11.98 5.89 -13.30
N ALA A 350 11.31 4.83 -12.83
CA ALA A 350 10.74 4.79 -11.49
C ALA A 350 11.82 4.95 -10.41
N ALA A 351 12.94 4.22 -10.51
CA ALA A 351 14.06 4.33 -9.58
C ALA A 351 14.64 5.76 -9.52
N THR A 352 14.75 6.42 -10.67
CA THR A 352 15.25 7.81 -10.73
C THR A 352 14.32 8.77 -10.01
N ILE A 353 12.99 8.63 -10.19
CA ILE A 353 12.01 9.48 -9.50
C ILE A 353 12.02 9.19 -8.00
N ILE A 354 12.08 7.92 -7.59
CA ILE A 354 12.16 7.56 -6.16
C ILE A 354 13.43 8.15 -5.53
N ALA A 355 14.57 8.09 -6.21
CA ALA A 355 15.81 8.72 -5.74
C ALA A 355 15.64 10.24 -5.57
N ALA A 356 15.01 10.91 -6.54
CA ALA A 356 14.71 12.34 -6.45
C ALA A 356 13.77 12.65 -5.28
N LEU A 357 12.73 11.83 -5.05
CA LEU A 357 11.82 11.98 -3.90
C LEU A 357 12.55 11.80 -2.56
N ILE A 358 13.51 10.88 -2.49
CA ILE A 358 14.33 10.68 -1.28
C ILE A 358 15.21 11.91 -1.00
N VAL A 359 15.85 12.45 -2.03
CA VAL A 359 16.69 13.67 -1.90
C VAL A 359 15.83 14.88 -1.56
N LEU A 360 14.71 15.10 -2.25
CA LEU A 360 13.81 16.23 -2.00
C LEU A 360 13.15 16.13 -0.62
N GLY A 361 12.77 14.91 -0.20
CA GLY A 361 12.21 14.66 1.13
C GLY A 361 13.20 14.95 2.25
N SER A 362 14.50 14.74 2.03
CA SER A 362 15.56 15.02 3.02
C SER A 362 16.16 16.43 2.94
N ALA A 363 15.74 17.24 1.97
CA ALA A 363 16.29 18.58 1.76
C ALA A 363 15.74 19.57 2.79
N GLY A 364 16.58 19.93 3.78
CA GLY A 364 16.32 21.05 4.69
C GLY A 364 15.29 20.78 5.81
N VAL A 365 14.92 19.51 6.04
CA VAL A 365 13.92 19.11 7.03
C VAL A 365 14.38 17.89 7.83
N HIS A 366 13.86 17.73 9.04
CA HIS A 366 14.14 16.56 9.88
C HIS A 366 13.50 15.30 9.28
N ALA A 367 14.06 14.12 9.56
CA ALA A 367 13.59 12.84 9.02
C ALA A 367 12.10 12.57 9.28
N ALA A 368 11.56 13.05 10.40
CA ALA A 368 10.13 12.93 10.74
C ALA A 368 9.22 13.74 9.81
N GLU A 369 9.62 14.95 9.41
CA GLU A 369 8.84 15.74 8.45
C GLU A 369 8.87 15.10 7.06
N ALA A 370 10.05 14.64 6.62
CA ALA A 370 10.22 13.91 5.36
C ALA A 370 9.28 12.69 5.29
N PHE A 371 9.27 11.90 6.36
CA PHE A 371 8.40 10.74 6.53
C PHE A 371 6.92 11.13 6.44
N ASN A 372 6.49 12.17 7.16
CA ASN A 372 5.10 12.63 7.16
C ASN A 372 4.65 13.14 5.78
N VAL A 373 5.48 13.92 5.10
CA VAL A 373 5.16 14.46 3.77
C VAL A 373 5.03 13.35 2.74
N LEU A 374 5.98 12.40 2.72
CA LEU A 374 5.92 11.27 1.79
C LEU A 374 4.71 10.37 2.06
N ASN A 375 4.42 10.09 3.34
CA ASN A 375 3.26 9.28 3.73
C ASN A 375 1.94 9.91 3.27
N ASN A 376 1.71 11.18 3.65
CA ASN A 376 0.44 11.85 3.35
C ASN A 376 0.29 12.08 1.84
N ALA A 377 1.35 12.50 1.13
CA ALA A 377 1.29 12.64 -0.32
C ALA A 377 0.98 11.30 -1.03
N SER A 378 1.62 10.19 -0.60
CA SER A 378 1.30 8.86 -1.14
C SER A 378 -0.16 8.50 -0.90
N THR A 379 -0.66 8.75 0.31
CA THR A 379 -2.02 8.43 0.73
C THR A 379 -3.03 9.20 -0.09
N GLU A 380 -2.81 10.49 -0.36
CA GLU A 380 -3.72 11.30 -1.17
C GLU A 380 -3.85 10.82 -2.62
N PHE A 381 -2.73 10.46 -3.26
CA PHE A 381 -2.80 9.84 -4.58
C PHE A 381 -3.63 8.56 -4.54
N TYR A 382 -3.46 7.76 -3.48
CA TYR A 382 -4.18 6.50 -3.37
C TYR A 382 -5.67 6.70 -3.09
N VAL A 383 -6.03 7.66 -2.24
CA VAL A 383 -7.40 8.09 -1.97
C VAL A 383 -8.15 8.43 -3.27
N LEU A 384 -7.52 9.16 -4.20
CA LEU A 384 -8.12 9.46 -5.50
C LEU A 384 -8.40 8.19 -6.32
N ALA A 385 -7.51 7.20 -6.30
CA ALA A 385 -7.74 5.91 -6.95
C ALA A 385 -8.87 5.12 -6.27
N TYR A 386 -8.99 5.19 -4.95
CA TYR A 386 -10.05 4.51 -4.18
C TYR A 386 -11.44 5.11 -4.38
N LEU A 387 -11.53 6.43 -4.59
CA LEU A 387 -12.80 7.04 -5.02
C LEU A 387 -13.29 6.37 -6.31
N VAL A 388 -12.40 6.08 -7.26
CA VAL A 388 -12.74 5.35 -8.48
C VAL A 388 -13.08 3.89 -8.19
N LEU A 389 -12.29 3.19 -7.36
CA LEU A 389 -12.56 1.80 -6.97
C LEU A 389 -13.99 1.61 -6.44
N PHE A 390 -14.41 2.48 -5.52
CA PHE A 390 -15.74 2.42 -4.93
C PHE A 390 -16.84 2.93 -5.86
N ALA A 391 -16.53 3.89 -6.74
CA ALA A 391 -17.46 4.36 -7.75
C ALA A 391 -17.81 3.28 -8.80
N ILE A 392 -16.92 2.32 -9.08
CA ILE A 392 -17.15 1.30 -10.13
C ILE A 392 -18.41 0.46 -9.83
N PRO A 393 -18.55 -0.25 -8.69
CA PRO A 393 -19.76 -1.02 -8.40
C PRO A 393 -21.04 -0.16 -8.36
N ILE A 394 -20.93 1.09 -7.88
CA ILE A 394 -22.04 2.03 -7.83
C ILE A 394 -22.50 2.41 -9.24
N ALA A 395 -21.57 2.81 -10.11
CA ALA A 395 -21.86 3.19 -11.48
C ALA A 395 -22.41 2.02 -12.31
N LEU A 396 -21.84 0.81 -12.15
CA LEU A 396 -22.33 -0.40 -12.83
C LEU A 396 -23.79 -0.73 -12.48
N VAL A 397 -24.27 -0.31 -11.30
CA VAL A 397 -25.66 -0.50 -10.88
C VAL A 397 -26.56 0.68 -11.24
N LEU A 398 -26.07 1.92 -11.16
CA LEU A 398 -26.84 3.12 -11.49
C LEU A 398 -27.00 3.34 -13.00
N MET A 399 -25.99 2.98 -13.80
CA MET A 399 -26.01 3.16 -15.26
C MET A 399 -26.69 2.00 -16.01
N ARG A 400 -27.35 1.08 -15.28
CA ARG A 400 -28.13 -0.01 -15.86
C ARG A 400 -29.19 0.55 -16.81
N LYS A 401 -29.24 0.03 -18.05
CA LYS A 401 -30.37 0.29 -18.96
C LYS A 401 -31.34 -0.89 -18.90
N PRO A 402 -32.57 -0.74 -18.34
CA PRO A 402 -33.58 -1.77 -18.36
C PRO A 402 -33.90 -2.15 -19.82
N GLY A 403 -33.72 -3.42 -20.19
CA GLY A 403 -34.08 -3.93 -21.52
C GLY A 403 -33.01 -3.80 -22.61
N ALA A 404 -31.75 -3.47 -22.27
CA ALA A 404 -30.67 -3.57 -23.26
C ALA A 404 -30.51 -5.05 -23.70
N PRO A 405 -30.54 -5.35 -25.02
CA PRO A 405 -30.29 -6.70 -25.49
C PRO A 405 -28.91 -7.16 -25.00
N ARG A 406 -28.82 -8.43 -24.58
CA ARG A 406 -27.54 -9.10 -24.28
C ARG A 406 -26.76 -9.25 -25.59
N LEU A 407 -26.23 -8.15 -26.12
CA LEU A 407 -25.23 -8.18 -27.18
C LEU A 407 -23.94 -8.64 -26.51
N ALA A 408 -23.79 -9.95 -26.43
CA ALA A 408 -22.48 -10.57 -26.33
C ALA A 408 -21.70 -10.19 -27.59
N SER A 409 -20.96 -9.08 -27.54
CA SER A 409 -19.81 -8.97 -28.44
C SER A 409 -18.89 -10.13 -28.08
N GLU A 410 -18.56 -10.96 -29.07
CA GLU A 410 -18.18 -12.38 -29.00
C GLU A 410 -16.95 -12.77 -28.14
N THR A 411 -16.48 -11.91 -27.24
CA THR A 411 -15.37 -12.22 -26.33
C THR A 411 -15.55 -11.74 -24.89
N TRP A 412 -16.59 -10.96 -24.53
CA TRP A 412 -16.65 -10.32 -23.20
C TRP A 412 -18.08 -10.15 -22.63
N VAL A 413 -18.20 -10.27 -21.30
CA VAL A 413 -19.44 -10.07 -20.52
C VAL A 413 -19.83 -8.58 -20.54
N SER A 414 -21.09 -8.25 -20.88
CA SER A 414 -21.56 -6.86 -20.91
C SER A 414 -21.55 -6.21 -19.52
N GLN A 415 -21.35 -4.90 -19.44
CA GLN A 415 -21.37 -4.14 -18.18
C GLN A 415 -22.66 -4.39 -17.38
N ASP A 416 -23.81 -4.47 -18.05
CA ASP A 416 -25.10 -4.78 -17.43
C ASP A 416 -25.13 -6.17 -16.77
N ALA A 417 -24.48 -7.16 -17.40
CA ALA A 417 -24.40 -8.52 -16.84
C ALA A 417 -23.49 -8.58 -15.61
N ILE A 418 -22.41 -7.79 -15.57
CA ILE A 418 -21.57 -7.63 -14.38
C ILE A 418 -22.36 -6.94 -13.25
N GLY A 419 -23.02 -5.83 -13.57
CA GLY A 419 -23.84 -5.08 -12.62
C GLY A 419 -24.93 -5.93 -11.96
N ASN A 420 -25.53 -6.87 -12.68
CA ASN A 420 -26.55 -7.78 -12.15
C ASN A 420 -26.02 -8.87 -11.20
N ARG A 421 -24.71 -9.14 -11.21
CA ARG A 421 -24.09 -10.14 -10.34
C ARG A 421 -23.55 -9.56 -9.04
N ILE A 422 -23.44 -8.23 -8.96
CA ILE A 422 -23.10 -7.52 -7.73
C ILE A 422 -24.39 -7.24 -6.95
N PRO A 423 -24.56 -7.80 -5.74
CA PRO A 423 -25.77 -7.60 -4.96
C PRO A 423 -25.86 -6.18 -4.40
N LEU A 424 -27.08 -5.69 -4.16
CA LEU A 424 -27.31 -4.31 -3.68
C LEU A 424 -26.59 -4.01 -2.37
N TRP A 425 -26.53 -4.96 -1.43
CA TRP A 425 -25.80 -4.76 -0.16
C TRP A 425 -24.30 -4.49 -0.38
N ALA A 426 -23.69 -5.10 -1.39
CA ALA A 426 -22.29 -4.88 -1.73
C ALA A 426 -22.09 -3.46 -2.30
N VAL A 427 -23.05 -2.97 -3.09
CA VAL A 427 -23.04 -1.60 -3.61
C VAL A 427 -23.21 -0.58 -2.47
N LEU A 428 -24.11 -0.84 -1.52
CA LEU A 428 -24.29 0.02 -0.35
C LEU A 428 -23.02 0.07 0.51
N LEU A 429 -22.34 -1.06 0.71
CA LEU A 429 -21.03 -1.07 1.36
C LEU A 429 -20.00 -0.26 0.58
N CYS A 430 -19.95 -0.38 -0.75
CA CYS A 430 -19.06 0.45 -1.58
C CYS A 430 -19.39 1.94 -1.45
N ALA A 431 -20.66 2.33 -1.30
CA ALA A 431 -21.05 3.72 -1.05
C ALA A 431 -20.56 4.22 0.32
N VAL A 432 -20.61 3.39 1.36
CA VAL A 432 -19.99 3.70 2.66
C VAL A 432 -18.47 3.87 2.50
N GLY A 433 -17.82 2.97 1.76
CA GLY A 433 -16.39 3.09 1.39
C GLY A 433 -16.06 4.38 0.64
N PHE A 434 -16.92 4.78 -0.31
CA PHE A 434 -16.74 6.02 -1.05
C PHE A 434 -16.80 7.25 -0.12
N LEU A 435 -17.77 7.29 0.79
CA LEU A 435 -17.92 8.37 1.76
C LEU A 435 -16.76 8.41 2.77
N SER A 436 -16.28 7.25 3.23
CA SER A 436 -15.14 7.19 4.16
C SER A 436 -13.85 7.67 3.50
N VAL A 437 -13.62 7.34 2.22
CA VAL A 437 -12.49 7.84 1.44
C VAL A 437 -12.59 9.35 1.21
N LEU A 438 -13.79 9.86 0.89
CA LEU A 438 -14.01 11.30 0.73
C LEU A 438 -13.76 12.08 2.03
N PHE A 439 -14.18 11.51 3.17
CA PHE A 439 -13.89 12.07 4.48
C PHE A 439 -12.38 12.06 4.79
N THR A 440 -11.72 10.94 4.45
CA THR A 440 -10.27 10.77 4.66
C THR A 440 -9.44 11.74 3.81
N PHE A 441 -9.86 12.04 2.57
CA PHE A 441 -9.24 13.07 1.71
C PHE A 441 -9.18 14.45 2.41
N GLY A 442 -10.22 14.80 3.16
CA GLY A 442 -10.24 16.07 3.90
C GLY A 442 -9.32 16.06 5.13
N LEU A 443 -9.20 14.92 5.80
CA LEU A 443 -8.42 14.79 7.04
C LEU A 443 -6.92 14.58 6.82
N ASN A 444 -6.53 13.85 5.77
CA ASN A 444 -5.12 13.54 5.51
C ASN A 444 -4.29 14.78 5.11
N ALA A 445 -4.96 15.83 4.62
CA ALA A 445 -4.35 17.13 4.41
C ALA A 445 -4.01 17.86 5.73
N TYR A 446 -4.47 17.37 6.89
CA TYR A 446 -4.17 17.95 8.20
C TYR A 446 -2.96 17.23 8.84
N PRO A 447 -1.95 17.96 9.35
CA PRO A 447 -0.81 17.33 10.01
C PRO A 447 -1.21 16.80 11.39
N PHE A 448 -0.81 15.56 11.70
CA PHE A 448 -0.94 15.01 13.05
C PHE A 448 0.25 15.38 13.96
N ASP A 449 1.31 15.98 13.41
CA ASP A 449 2.42 16.53 14.18
C ASP A 449 2.10 17.98 14.56
N THR A 450 2.06 18.26 15.85
CA THR A 450 1.74 19.58 16.41
C THR A 450 2.79 20.64 16.09
N ALA A 451 4.00 20.24 15.66
CA ALA A 451 5.05 21.15 15.22
C ALA A 451 4.76 21.78 13.85
N ALA A 452 3.90 21.16 13.03
CA ALA A 452 3.63 21.64 11.68
C ALA A 452 2.42 22.58 11.64
N SER A 453 2.58 23.74 11.02
CA SER A 453 1.45 24.65 10.75
C SER A 453 0.46 23.99 9.77
N PRO A 454 -0.85 23.87 10.10
CA PRO A 454 -1.81 23.12 9.29
C PRO A 454 -1.96 23.61 7.85
N LEU A 455 -2.04 24.93 7.64
CA LEU A 455 -2.34 25.49 6.32
C LEU A 455 -1.18 25.32 5.32
N PRO A 456 0.09 25.65 5.64
CA PRO A 456 1.22 25.34 4.77
C PRO A 456 1.38 23.84 4.50
N PHE A 457 1.12 22.99 5.49
CA PHE A 457 1.17 21.54 5.33
C PHE A 457 0.12 21.06 4.33
N ALA A 458 -1.15 21.43 4.53
CA ALA A 458 -2.25 21.11 3.61
C ALA A 458 -1.97 21.63 2.20
N ALA A 459 -1.47 22.87 2.06
CA ALA A 459 -1.11 23.46 0.78
C ALA A 459 0.02 22.69 0.08
N LYS A 460 1.03 22.23 0.82
CA LYS A 460 2.14 21.42 0.30
C LYS A 460 1.63 20.07 -0.22
N ILE A 461 0.80 19.38 0.55
CA ILE A 461 0.25 18.07 0.17
C ILE A 461 -0.75 18.20 -0.98
N LEU A 462 -1.83 18.96 -0.82
CA LEU A 462 -2.86 19.11 -1.84
C LEU A 462 -2.34 19.79 -3.11
N GLY A 463 -1.45 20.78 -2.96
CA GLY A 463 -0.77 21.42 -4.08
C GLY A 463 0.09 20.44 -4.89
N THR A 464 0.85 19.58 -4.22
CA THR A 464 1.65 18.53 -4.89
C THR A 464 0.75 17.55 -5.64
N VAL A 465 -0.33 17.08 -5.02
CA VAL A 465 -1.29 16.15 -5.61
C VAL A 465 -1.96 16.78 -6.84
N LEU A 466 -2.39 18.04 -6.71
CA LEU A 466 -3.01 18.81 -7.78
C LEU A 466 -2.04 19.01 -8.96
N LEU A 467 -0.81 19.46 -8.70
CA LEU A 467 0.21 19.69 -9.73
C LEU A 467 0.56 18.39 -10.48
N ILE A 468 0.79 17.29 -9.77
CA ILE A 468 1.10 16.00 -10.39
C ILE A 468 -0.08 15.49 -11.23
N ASN A 469 -1.33 15.65 -10.77
CA ASN A 469 -2.51 15.28 -11.56
C ASN A 469 -2.72 16.20 -12.78
N LEU A 470 -2.47 17.51 -12.67
CA LEU A 470 -2.49 18.45 -13.79
C LEU A 470 -1.45 18.08 -14.86
N LEU A 471 -0.24 17.69 -14.44
CA LEU A 471 0.80 17.20 -15.33
C LEU A 471 0.35 15.92 -16.04
N GLY A 472 -0.20 14.94 -15.30
CA GLY A 472 -0.72 13.69 -15.86
C GLY A 472 -1.85 13.93 -16.87
N TYR A 473 -2.82 14.78 -16.52
CA TYR A 473 -3.94 15.12 -17.39
C TYR A 473 -3.50 15.86 -18.66
N THR A 474 -2.62 16.85 -18.51
CA THR A 474 -2.07 17.61 -19.64
C THR A 474 -1.29 16.69 -20.58
N PHE A 475 -0.47 15.81 -20.02
CA PHE A 475 0.28 14.80 -20.77
C PHE A 475 -0.66 13.88 -21.57
N TYR A 476 -1.71 13.36 -20.93
CA TYR A 476 -2.71 12.51 -21.59
C TYR A 476 -3.41 13.23 -22.74
N LYS A 477 -3.86 14.48 -22.51
CA LYS A 477 -4.53 15.28 -23.54
C LYS A 477 -3.62 15.60 -24.72
N LEU A 478 -2.40 16.08 -24.47
CA LEU A 478 -1.44 16.44 -25.53
C LEU A 478 -1.06 15.27 -26.43
N ARG A 479 -1.12 14.05 -25.89
CA ARG A 479 -0.85 12.84 -26.65
C ARG A 479 -2.05 12.42 -27.49
N ASN A 480 -3.23 12.38 -26.90
CA ASN A 480 -4.44 11.92 -27.59
C ASN A 480 -4.98 12.92 -28.62
N THR A 481 -4.48 14.16 -28.65
CA THR A 481 -4.77 15.14 -29.70
C THR A 481 -3.80 15.07 -30.89
N ARG A 482 -2.69 14.32 -30.81
CA ARG A 482 -1.80 14.12 -31.96
C ARG A 482 -2.40 13.06 -32.88
N PRO A 483 -2.67 13.36 -34.17
CA PRO A 483 -3.12 12.34 -35.10
C PRO A 483 -2.07 11.23 -35.17
N SER A 484 -2.52 9.98 -35.11
CA SER A 484 -1.67 8.80 -35.28
C SER A 484 -1.05 8.81 -36.67
N SER A 485 0.18 9.30 -36.77
CA SER A 485 1.02 9.23 -37.97
C SER A 485 1.75 7.91 -38.06
#